data_AF-A0A8H4V356-F1
#
_entry.id   AF-A0A8H4V356-F1
#
_cell.length_a   1.000
_cell.length_b   1.000
_cell.length_c   1.000
_cell.angle_alpha   90.00
_cell.angle_beta   90.00
_cell.angle_gamma   90.00
#
_symmetry.space_group_name_H-M   'P 1'
#
loop_
_entity.id
_entity.type
_entity.pdbx_description
1 polymer ?
#
loop_
_entity_poly.entity_id
_entity_poly.type
_entity_poly.pdbx_seq_one_letter_code
_entity_poly.pdbx_strand_id
1 'polypeptide(L)'
;MIANTFAHIKSPEDAGFESTMISEAIAALPTIQEDVVMFLDKINMHAAKHDDKYEFFRESEESDEITEQKLGIASVEHDLEQHRSVAAEVLGKKKVDYVTSAGIEFLIEVDNNSSQLKRVPASWAKISGTKKLSRFHTPD
;
A
#
# COMPACT_ATOMS: atom_id res chain seq x y z
N MET A 1 -17.53 -21.83 -5.40
CA MET A 1 -16.19 -21.80 -6.04
C MET A 1 -16.02 -23.08 -6.84
N ILE A 2 -15.57 -22.97 -8.10
CA ILE A 2 -15.31 -24.14 -8.98
C ILE A 2 -14.26 -25.09 -8.36
N ALA A 3 -13.35 -24.54 -7.54
CA ALA A 3 -12.30 -25.28 -6.85
C ALA A 3 -12.78 -26.47 -5.98
N ASN A 4 -14.03 -26.42 -5.47
CA ASN A 4 -14.55 -27.47 -4.58
C ASN A 4 -15.49 -28.46 -5.28
N THR A 5 -15.84 -28.22 -6.55
CA THR A 5 -16.84 -29.03 -7.27
C THR A 5 -16.44 -30.50 -7.36
N PHE A 6 -15.15 -30.78 -7.54
CA PHE A 6 -14.61 -32.13 -7.72
C PHE A 6 -13.83 -32.65 -6.50
N ALA A 7 -13.92 -31.98 -5.33
CA ALA A 7 -13.16 -32.35 -4.14
C ALA A 7 -13.49 -33.76 -3.60
N HIS A 8 -14.67 -34.29 -3.93
CA HIS A 8 -15.15 -35.62 -3.56
C HIS A 8 -14.60 -36.75 -4.45
N ILE A 9 -14.04 -36.44 -5.63
CA ILE A 9 -13.51 -37.42 -6.57
C ILE A 9 -12.10 -37.80 -6.10
N LYS A 10 -11.87 -39.08 -5.81
CA LYS A 10 -10.58 -39.60 -5.33
C LYS A 10 -9.93 -40.55 -6.32
N SER A 11 -10.71 -41.20 -7.18
CA SER A 11 -10.23 -41.99 -8.31
C SER A 11 -11.00 -41.64 -9.59
N PRO A 12 -10.50 -42.05 -10.77
CA PRO A 12 -11.25 -41.92 -12.03
C PRO A 12 -12.63 -42.61 -12.01
N GLU A 13 -12.82 -43.64 -11.18
CA GLU A 13 -14.11 -44.33 -11.06
C GLU A 13 -15.19 -43.45 -10.42
N ASP A 14 -14.78 -42.51 -9.55
CA ASP A 14 -15.68 -41.59 -8.86
C ASP A 14 -16.22 -40.49 -9.81
N ALA A 15 -15.63 -40.31 -10.99
CA ALA A 15 -15.98 -39.23 -11.92
C ALA A 15 -17.27 -39.48 -12.70
N GLY A 16 -17.73 -40.74 -12.80
CA GLY A 16 -19.00 -41.10 -13.44
C GLY A 16 -19.04 -40.97 -14.97
N PHE A 17 -17.88 -40.79 -15.63
CA PHE A 17 -17.79 -40.76 -17.09
C PHE A 17 -17.35 -42.12 -17.66
N GLU A 18 -17.94 -42.51 -18.79
CA GLU A 18 -17.51 -43.70 -19.55
C GLU A 18 -16.14 -43.51 -20.21
N SER A 19 -15.74 -42.27 -20.46
CA SER A 19 -14.44 -41.94 -21.06
C SER A 19 -13.34 -41.96 -20.02
N THR A 20 -12.40 -42.89 -20.17
CA THR A 20 -11.21 -42.99 -19.31
C THR A 20 -10.42 -41.69 -19.25
N MET A 21 -10.21 -41.03 -20.40
CA MET A 21 -9.46 -39.78 -20.49
C MET A 21 -10.09 -38.65 -19.68
N ILE A 22 -11.43 -38.53 -19.72
CA ILE A 22 -12.15 -37.49 -18.97
C ILE A 22 -12.10 -37.82 -17.47
N SER A 23 -12.35 -39.07 -17.10
CA SER A 23 -12.31 -39.52 -15.71
C SER A 23 -10.94 -39.30 -15.06
N GLU A 24 -9.85 -39.59 -15.76
CA GLU A 24 -8.48 -39.32 -15.32
C GLU A 24 -8.22 -37.82 -15.15
N ALA A 25 -8.63 -37.00 -16.13
CA ALA A 25 -8.44 -35.55 -16.06
C ALA A 25 -9.18 -34.92 -14.87
N ILE A 26 -10.41 -35.37 -14.60
CA ILE A 26 -11.22 -34.88 -13.48
C ILE A 26 -10.64 -35.34 -12.13
N ALA A 27 -10.19 -36.59 -12.02
CA ALA A 27 -9.56 -37.11 -10.81
C ALA A 27 -8.22 -36.42 -10.49
N ALA A 28 -7.54 -35.86 -11.49
CA ALA A 28 -6.32 -35.08 -11.28
C ALA A 28 -6.59 -33.68 -10.69
N LEU A 29 -7.74 -33.05 -10.93
CA LEU A 29 -8.04 -31.70 -10.46
C LEU A 29 -7.92 -31.48 -8.94
N PRO A 30 -8.49 -32.33 -8.07
CA PRO A 30 -8.42 -32.11 -6.63
C PRO A 30 -7.03 -32.36 -6.04
N THR A 31 -6.10 -32.99 -6.77
CA THR A 31 -4.77 -33.34 -6.24
C THR A 31 -3.91 -32.14 -5.85
N ILE A 32 -4.13 -30.98 -6.47
CA ILE A 32 -3.42 -29.73 -6.15
C ILE A 32 -4.22 -28.81 -5.21
N GLN A 33 -5.41 -29.24 -4.76
CA GLN A 33 -6.33 -28.39 -4.01
C GLN A 33 -5.70 -27.89 -2.71
N GLU A 34 -5.04 -28.78 -1.96
CA GLU A 34 -4.40 -28.44 -0.69
C GLU A 34 -3.33 -27.37 -0.87
N ASP A 35 -2.47 -27.51 -1.88
CA ASP A 35 -1.44 -26.51 -2.19
C ASP A 35 -2.07 -25.16 -2.57
N VAL A 36 -3.10 -25.17 -3.43
CA VAL A 36 -3.79 -23.95 -3.84
C VAL A 36 -4.43 -23.23 -2.64
N VAL A 37 -5.13 -23.98 -1.78
CA VAL A 37 -5.76 -23.41 -0.57
C VAL A 37 -4.69 -22.87 0.38
N MET A 38 -3.60 -23.62 0.59
CA MET A 38 -2.47 -23.18 1.41
C MET A 38 -1.92 -21.82 0.95
N PHE A 39 -1.74 -21.59 -0.36
CA PHE A 39 -1.28 -20.29 -0.86
C PHE A 39 -2.36 -19.19 -0.77
N LEU A 40 -3.63 -19.53 -1.06
CA LEU A 40 -4.74 -18.58 -0.94
C LEU A 40 -4.98 -18.11 0.49
N ASP A 41 -4.70 -18.96 1.47
CA ASP A 41 -4.82 -18.62 2.88
C ASP A 41 -3.76 -17.64 3.37
N LYS A 42 -2.67 -17.45 2.61
CA LYS A 42 -1.62 -16.48 2.95
C LYS A 42 -1.92 -15.06 2.51
N ILE A 43 -2.88 -14.89 1.60
CA ILE A 43 -3.11 -13.62 0.93
C ILE A 43 -4.45 -13.00 1.35
N ASN A 44 -4.48 -11.68 1.32
CA ASN A 44 -5.68 -10.87 1.43
C ASN A 44 -6.31 -10.73 0.04
N MET A 45 -7.44 -11.41 -0.18
CA MET A 45 -8.12 -11.42 -1.48
C MET A 45 -8.60 -10.04 -1.94
N HIS A 46 -8.91 -9.13 -1.01
CA HIS A 46 -9.30 -7.77 -1.35
C HIS A 46 -8.10 -6.98 -1.88
N ALA A 47 -7.01 -6.97 -1.12
CA ALA A 47 -5.76 -6.30 -1.51
C ALA A 47 -5.22 -6.85 -2.84
N ALA A 48 -5.19 -8.17 -3.00
CA ALA A 48 -4.80 -8.84 -4.24
C ALA A 48 -5.64 -8.39 -5.45
N LYS A 49 -6.96 -8.25 -5.29
CA LYS A 49 -7.86 -7.81 -6.36
C LYS A 49 -7.64 -6.34 -6.75
N HIS A 50 -7.13 -5.52 -5.83
CA HIS A 50 -6.93 -4.09 -6.01
C HIS A 50 -5.47 -3.69 -6.31
N ASP A 51 -4.57 -4.67 -6.53
CA ASP A 51 -3.12 -4.46 -6.68
C ASP A 51 -2.49 -3.70 -5.50
N ASP A 52 -3.08 -3.86 -4.31
CA ASP A 52 -2.51 -3.34 -3.07
C ASP A 52 -1.45 -4.32 -2.56
N LYS A 53 -0.19 -3.97 -2.84
CA LYS A 53 0.98 -4.77 -2.47
C LYS A 53 1.37 -4.61 -1.00
N TYR A 54 0.95 -3.53 -0.35
CA TYR A 54 1.25 -3.29 1.06
C TYR A 54 0.46 -4.26 1.92
N GLU A 55 -0.82 -4.44 1.61
CA GLU A 55 -1.74 -5.29 2.37
C GLU A 55 -1.98 -6.66 1.72
N PHE A 56 -1.10 -7.07 0.78
CA PHE A 56 -1.28 -8.28 -0.01
C PHE A 56 -1.22 -9.56 0.83
N PHE A 57 -0.23 -9.67 1.71
CA PHE A 57 -0.12 -10.77 2.66
C PHE A 57 -1.04 -10.50 3.83
N ARG A 58 -1.62 -11.57 4.41
CA ARG A 58 -2.27 -11.45 5.71
C ARG A 58 -1.19 -11.17 6.75
N GLU A 59 -1.50 -10.34 7.76
CA GLU A 59 -0.56 -9.93 8.81
C GLU A 59 0.17 -11.13 9.46
N SER A 60 -0.53 -12.24 9.72
CA SER A 60 0.06 -13.46 10.30
C SER A 60 1.04 -14.21 9.39
N GLU A 61 1.06 -13.87 8.10
CA GLU A 61 1.85 -14.52 7.04
C GLU A 61 2.85 -13.54 6.42
N GLU A 62 2.95 -12.32 6.94
CA GLU A 62 4.02 -11.38 6.61
C GLU A 62 5.35 -11.88 7.17
N SER A 63 6.44 -11.65 6.43
CA SER A 63 7.78 -11.89 6.97
C SER A 63 8.17 -10.79 7.96
N ASP A 64 9.13 -11.10 8.82
CA ASP A 64 9.71 -10.11 9.74
C ASP A 64 10.25 -8.88 8.98
N GLU A 65 10.87 -9.09 7.82
CA GLU A 65 11.38 -8.01 6.97
C GLU A 65 10.26 -7.08 6.47
N ILE A 66 9.11 -7.63 6.03
CA ILE A 66 7.96 -6.82 5.59
C ILE A 66 7.41 -6.01 6.76
N THR A 67 7.23 -6.68 7.91
CA THR A 67 6.74 -6.04 9.13
C THR A 67 7.64 -4.90 9.58
N GLU A 68 8.97 -5.11 9.57
CA GLU A 68 9.95 -4.09 9.93
C GLU A 68 9.87 -2.88 9.00
N GLN A 69 9.74 -3.09 7.69
CA GLN A 69 9.59 -1.99 6.74
C GLN A 69 8.27 -1.23 6.93
N LYS A 70 7.15 -1.93 7.20
CA LYS A 70 5.87 -1.27 7.52
C LYS A 70 5.97 -0.42 8.78
N LEU A 71 6.63 -0.92 9.83
CA LEU A 71 6.87 -0.15 11.05
C LEU A 71 7.77 1.06 10.80
N GLY A 72 8.80 0.91 9.96
CA GLY A 72 9.65 2.02 9.53
C GLY A 72 8.87 3.11 8.81
N ILE A 73 7.99 2.74 7.87
CA ILE A 73 7.09 3.68 7.18
C ILE A 73 6.21 4.41 8.18
N ALA A 74 5.52 3.67 9.07
CA ALA A 74 4.65 4.26 10.09
C ALA A 74 5.39 5.21 11.03
N SER A 75 6.64 4.90 11.39
CA SER A 75 7.50 5.78 12.19
C SER A 75 7.78 7.08 11.46
N VAL A 76 8.19 7.03 10.19
CA VAL A 76 8.47 8.23 9.40
C VAL A 76 7.20 9.06 9.17
N GLU A 77 6.06 8.42 8.92
CA GLU A 77 4.77 9.10 8.80
C GLU A 77 4.39 9.83 10.10
N HIS A 78 4.67 9.22 11.25
CA HIS A 78 4.45 9.86 12.54
C HIS A 78 5.36 11.07 12.74
N ASP A 79 6.64 10.96 12.40
CA ASP A 79 7.59 12.08 12.49
C ASP A 79 7.17 13.24 11.57
N LEU A 80 6.73 12.93 10.35
CA LEU A 80 6.18 13.90 9.40
C LEU A 80 4.93 14.57 9.96
N GLU A 81 4.02 13.82 10.60
CA GLU A 81 2.83 14.38 11.25
C GLU A 81 3.20 15.41 12.32
N GLN A 82 4.13 15.06 13.21
CA GLN A 82 4.61 15.95 14.26
C GLN A 82 5.26 17.20 13.67
N HIS A 83 6.07 17.03 12.62
CA HIS A 83 6.74 18.12 11.94
C HIS A 83 5.79 19.16 11.36
N ARG A 84 4.59 18.77 10.90
CA ARG A 84 3.58 19.73 10.43
C ARG A 84 3.21 20.78 11.48
N SER A 85 3.19 20.39 12.76
CA SER A 85 2.90 21.31 13.87
C SER A 85 4.04 22.32 14.06
N VAL A 86 5.29 21.86 13.98
CA VAL A 86 6.49 22.71 14.05
C VAL A 86 6.52 23.71 12.87
N ALA A 87 6.28 23.22 11.66
CA ALA A 87 6.20 24.05 10.47
C ALA A 87 5.07 25.10 10.57
N ALA A 88 3.92 24.72 11.13
CA ALA A 88 2.81 25.64 11.36
C ALA A 88 3.19 26.76 12.35
N GLU A 89 3.91 26.44 13.42
CA GLU A 89 4.40 27.43 14.38
C GLU A 89 5.37 28.43 13.73
N VAL A 90 6.35 27.93 12.97
CA VAL A 90 7.32 28.76 12.23
C VAL A 90 6.59 29.76 11.31
N LEU A 91 5.65 29.27 10.52
CA LEU A 91 4.85 30.09 9.60
C LEU A 91 3.76 30.92 10.32
N GLY A 92 3.51 30.67 11.60
CA GLY A 92 2.44 31.30 12.38
C GLY A 92 1.04 30.97 11.87
N LYS A 93 0.85 29.74 11.39
CA LYS A 93 -0.44 29.20 10.93
C LYS A 93 -0.98 28.27 12.01
N LYS A 94 -2.31 28.09 12.02
CA LYS A 94 -2.94 27.10 12.91
C LYS A 94 -2.62 25.65 12.50
N LYS A 95 -2.37 25.43 11.21
CA LYS A 95 -2.09 24.14 10.61
C LYS A 95 -1.31 24.33 9.31
N VAL A 96 -0.45 23.36 9.00
CA VAL A 96 0.18 23.19 7.68
C VAL A 96 -0.20 21.80 7.19
N ASP A 97 -0.57 21.72 5.92
CA ASP A 97 -0.82 20.47 5.21
C ASP A 97 0.27 20.29 4.16
N TYR A 98 0.77 19.06 4.02
CA TYR A 98 1.69 18.70 2.95
C TYR A 98 0.94 18.61 1.62
N VAL A 99 1.61 19.01 0.55
CA VAL A 99 1.09 18.90 -0.81
C VAL A 99 2.05 18.13 -1.70
N THR A 100 1.48 17.43 -2.67
CA THR A 100 2.24 16.78 -3.75
C THR A 100 2.08 17.58 -5.04
N SER A 101 3.19 17.93 -5.68
CA SER A 101 3.18 18.65 -6.97
C SER A 101 4.21 18.05 -7.91
N ALA A 102 3.76 17.65 -9.11
CA ALA A 102 4.62 17.04 -10.13
C ALA A 102 5.45 15.86 -9.61
N GLY A 103 4.86 15.04 -8.72
CA GLY A 103 5.50 13.86 -8.13
C GLY A 103 6.44 14.15 -6.96
N ILE A 104 6.57 15.41 -6.52
CA ILE A 104 7.35 15.75 -5.33
C ILE A 104 6.39 15.92 -4.16
N GLU A 105 6.59 15.10 -3.14
CA GLU A 105 5.73 14.98 -1.96
C GLU A 105 6.25 15.81 -0.78
N PHE A 106 5.45 15.90 0.28
CA PHE A 106 5.81 16.56 1.55
C PHE A 106 6.19 18.05 1.41
N LEU A 107 5.64 18.74 0.40
CA LEU A 107 5.89 20.16 0.20
C LEU A 107 5.02 21.02 1.11
N ILE A 108 5.60 22.11 1.62
CA ILE A 108 4.86 23.16 2.34
C ILE A 108 4.57 24.31 1.39
N GLU A 109 3.29 24.59 1.16
CA GLU A 109 2.85 25.64 0.25
C GLU A 109 2.52 26.96 0.98
N VAL A 110 3.06 28.05 0.46
CA VAL A 110 2.89 29.41 1.00
C VAL A 110 2.48 30.37 -0.11
N ASP A 111 1.45 31.19 0.13
CA ASP A 111 1.01 32.23 -0.81
C ASP A 111 2.02 33.37 -0.87
N ASN A 112 2.44 33.73 -2.07
CA ASN A 112 3.48 34.73 -2.34
C ASN A 112 3.08 36.14 -1.86
N ASN A 113 1.78 36.44 -1.79
CA ASN A 113 1.25 37.72 -1.34
C ASN A 113 0.94 37.73 0.17
N SER A 114 1.07 36.59 0.85
CA SER A 114 0.81 36.50 2.28
C SER A 114 2.00 37.01 3.12
N SER A 115 1.71 37.50 4.32
CA SER A 115 2.75 37.86 5.30
C SER A 115 3.58 36.65 5.76
N GLN A 116 3.08 35.43 5.55
CA GLN A 116 3.74 34.18 5.93
C GLN A 116 4.98 33.91 5.08
N LEU A 117 5.02 34.40 3.83
CA LEU A 117 6.21 34.23 2.98
C LEU A 117 7.46 34.84 3.64
N LYS A 118 7.28 35.96 4.35
CA LYS A 118 8.37 36.63 5.09
C LYS A 118 8.82 35.86 6.34
N ARG A 119 8.03 34.88 6.79
CA ARG A 119 8.33 34.02 7.93
C ARG A 119 9.02 32.72 7.52
N VAL A 120 9.08 32.41 6.23
CA VAL A 120 9.78 31.23 5.73
C VAL A 120 11.28 31.39 6.03
N PRO A 121 11.89 30.46 6.80
CA PRO A 121 13.32 30.52 7.10
C PRO A 121 14.19 30.38 5.85
N ALA A 122 15.37 30.99 5.87
CA ALA A 122 16.34 30.82 4.79
C ALA A 122 16.85 29.38 4.63
N SER A 123 16.73 28.55 5.67
CA SER A 123 17.07 27.13 5.63
C SER A 123 16.08 26.27 4.83
N TRP A 124 14.88 26.79 4.53
CA TRP A 124 13.91 26.05 3.74
C TRP A 124 14.27 26.10 2.26
N ALA A 125 14.37 24.93 1.63
CA ALA A 125 14.68 24.81 0.22
C ALA A 125 13.42 25.08 -0.61
N LYS A 126 13.44 26.10 -1.46
CA LYS A 126 12.35 26.32 -2.43
C LYS A 126 12.45 25.30 -3.55
N ILE A 127 11.45 24.43 -3.65
CA ILE A 127 11.43 23.34 -4.63
C ILE A 127 10.73 23.78 -5.92
N SER A 128 9.58 24.46 -5.79
CA SER A 128 8.83 24.94 -6.95
C SER A 128 7.99 26.17 -6.60
N GLY A 129 7.43 26.82 -7.61
CA GLY A 129 6.52 27.94 -7.40
C GLY A 129 5.72 28.29 -8.64
N THR A 130 4.53 28.83 -8.41
CA THR A 130 3.70 29.48 -9.41
C THR A 130 3.65 30.97 -9.12
N LYS A 131 2.91 31.74 -9.94
CA LYS A 131 2.69 33.17 -9.68
C LYS A 131 2.10 33.44 -8.29
N LYS A 132 1.21 32.57 -7.79
CA LYS A 132 0.51 32.76 -6.51
C LYS A 132 1.18 32.06 -5.33
N LEU A 133 1.87 30.94 -5.55
CA LEU A 133 2.27 30.02 -4.48
C LEU A 133 3.74 29.65 -4.62
N SER A 134 4.45 29.51 -3.51
CA SER A 134 5.79 28.92 -3.45
C SER A 134 5.74 27.67 -2.58
N ARG A 135 6.50 26.64 -2.95
CA ARG A 135 6.54 25.33 -2.28
C ARG A 135 7.95 25.03 -1.80
N PHE A 136 8.04 24.55 -0.57
CA PHE A 136 9.31 24.38 0.12
C PHE A 136 9.43 22.99 0.76
N HIS A 137 10.66 22.51 0.88
CA HIS A 137 11.05 21.48 1.83
C HIS A 137 11.77 22.12 3.02
N THR A 138 11.54 21.54 4.19
CA THR A 138 12.29 21.85 5.41
C THR A 138 13.65 21.15 5.39
N PRO A 139 14.62 21.63 6.18
CA PRO A 139 15.92 20.95 6.32
C PRO A 139 15.83 19.64 7.11
N ASP A 140 14.82 19.50 7.98
CA ASP A 140 14.48 18.27 8.70
C ASP A 140 13.58 17.37 7.85
#